data_AF-A0AAQ1Z8D4-F1
#
_entry.id   AF-A0AAQ1Z8D4-F1
#
_cell.length_a   1.000
_cell.length_b   1.000
_cell.length_c   1.000
_cell.angle_alpha   90.00
_cell.angle_beta   90.00
_cell.angle_gamma   90.00
#
_symmetry.space_group_name_H-M   'P 1'
#
loop_
_entity.id
_entity.type
_entity.pdbx_description
1 polymer ?
#
loop_
_entity_poly.entity_id
_entity_poly.type
_entity_poly.pdbx_seq_one_letter_code
_entity_poly.pdbx_strand_id
1 'polypeptide(L)'
;MTNLTTSNLKRLLAEASPGPWEALATYDDGAPRPDTTREMRAAGKYLGIMHTPNADLAAAAPDLAQEVIRLREELIGWANNEAQAHNTLVKQAQAAGSAGIITTHKTIYNRILEILGDHDDQL
;
A
#
# COMPACT_ATOMS: atom_id res chain seq x y z
N MET A 1 10.86 4.53 13.49
CA MET A 1 10.28 3.74 12.38
C MET A 1 9.45 4.69 11.53
N THR A 2 9.54 4.60 10.20
CA THR A 2 8.66 5.36 9.30
C THR A 2 7.22 5.00 9.60
N ASN A 3 6.34 5.98 9.70
CA ASN A 3 4.90 5.74 9.84
C ASN A 3 4.39 5.10 8.53
N LEU A 4 3.98 3.83 8.55
CA LEU A 4 3.52 3.09 7.36
C LEU A 4 2.02 2.78 7.42
N THR A 5 1.24 3.58 8.15
CA THR A 5 -0.21 3.41 8.20
C THR A 5 -0.82 3.64 6.82
N THR A 6 -1.97 3.02 6.55
CA THR A 6 -2.69 3.20 5.29
C THR A 6 -2.97 4.68 5.02
N SER A 7 -3.38 5.41 6.06
CA SER A 7 -3.61 6.85 6.03
C SER A 7 -2.35 7.65 5.69
N ASN A 8 -1.20 7.30 6.27
CA ASN A 8 0.05 7.97 5.94
C ASN A 8 0.54 7.66 4.51
N LEU A 9 0.36 6.42 4.03
CA LEU A 9 0.67 6.05 2.65
C LEU A 9 -0.19 6.82 1.64
N LYS A 10 -1.51 6.93 1.91
CA LYS A 10 -2.43 7.75 1.10
C LYS A 10 -2.02 9.23 1.07
N ARG A 11 -1.61 9.79 2.22
CA ARG A 11 -1.07 11.16 2.30
C ARG A 11 0.20 11.33 1.46
N LEU A 12 1.17 10.43 1.62
CA LEU A 12 2.43 10.47 0.86
C LEU A 12 2.20 10.34 -0.65
N LEU A 13 1.28 9.48 -1.06
CA LEU A 13 0.92 9.33 -2.47
C LEU A 13 0.24 10.60 -3.02
N ALA A 14 -0.64 11.24 -2.25
CA ALA A 14 -1.26 12.50 -2.64
C ALA A 14 -0.21 13.63 -2.78
N GLU A 15 0.77 13.67 -1.87
CA GLU A 15 1.89 14.62 -1.89
C GLU A 15 2.88 14.37 -3.05
N ALA A 16 2.87 13.17 -3.65
CA ALA A 16 3.66 12.89 -4.85
C ALA A 16 3.13 13.61 -6.11
N SER A 17 2.11 14.46 -5.99
CA SER A 17 1.57 15.26 -7.10
C SER A 17 2.50 16.42 -7.48
N PRO A 18 2.68 16.71 -8.78
CA PRO A 18 2.15 15.96 -9.91
C PRO A 18 2.83 14.59 -10.03
N GLY A 19 2.05 13.58 -10.39
CA GLY A 19 2.49 12.22 -10.71
C GLY A 19 1.70 11.68 -11.91
N PRO A 20 2.11 10.57 -12.54
CA PRO A 20 3.28 9.75 -12.23
C PRO A 20 4.61 10.45 -12.52
N TRP A 21 5.68 9.99 -11.88
CA TRP A 21 7.04 10.50 -12.08
C TRP A 21 7.74 9.71 -13.19
N GLU A 22 8.44 10.40 -14.07
CA GLU A 22 9.12 9.85 -15.23
C GLU A 22 10.62 10.12 -15.14
N ALA A 23 11.43 9.10 -15.41
CA ALA A 23 12.89 9.20 -15.45
C ALA A 23 13.39 9.20 -16.91
N LEU A 24 13.64 10.38 -17.47
CA LEU A 24 14.02 10.55 -18.87
C LEU A 24 15.53 10.42 -19.07
N ALA A 25 15.92 9.52 -19.97
CA ALA A 25 17.31 9.36 -20.42
C ALA A 25 17.72 10.32 -21.54
N THR A 26 16.77 11.08 -22.09
CA THR A 26 16.98 11.97 -23.22
C THR A 26 16.72 13.43 -22.85
N TYR A 27 17.22 14.33 -23.68
CA TYR A 27 16.78 15.72 -23.72
C TYR A 27 15.48 15.84 -24.55
N ASP A 28 14.89 17.05 -24.57
CA ASP A 28 13.66 17.32 -25.32
C ASP A 28 13.82 17.17 -26.84
N ASP A 29 15.05 17.27 -27.36
CA ASP A 29 15.38 17.03 -28.76
C ASP A 29 15.60 15.53 -29.09
N GLY A 30 15.42 14.65 -28.11
CA GLY A 30 15.62 13.21 -28.24
C GLY A 30 17.07 12.75 -28.16
N ALA A 31 18.05 13.66 -28.02
CA ALA A 31 19.44 13.27 -27.82
C ALA A 31 19.61 12.56 -26.46
N PRO A 32 20.40 11.48 -26.38
CA PRO A 32 20.67 10.81 -25.13
C PRO A 32 21.47 11.72 -24.19
N ARG A 33 21.20 11.61 -22.89
CA ARG A 33 22.04 12.25 -21.87
C ARG A 33 23.42 11.59 -21.86
N PRO A 34 24.50 12.38 -21.78
CA PRO A 34 25.87 11.89 -21.94
C PRO A 34 26.39 11.12 -20.71
N ASP A 35 25.67 11.16 -19.59
CA ASP A 35 26.04 10.53 -18.33
C ASP A 35 24.94 9.59 -17.82
N THR A 36 25.14 9.04 -16.62
CA THR A 36 24.18 8.16 -15.95
C THR A 36 23.06 8.93 -15.25
N THR A 37 22.85 10.21 -15.56
CA THR A 37 21.77 11.00 -14.95
C THR A 37 20.48 10.93 -15.78
N ARG A 38 19.36 11.09 -15.08
CA ARG A 38 18.02 11.13 -15.63
C ARG A 38 17.38 12.44 -15.23
N GLU A 39 16.63 13.03 -16.15
CA GLU A 39 15.72 14.11 -15.79
C GLU A 39 14.44 13.51 -15.24
N MET A 40 14.06 13.97 -14.05
CA MET A 40 12.80 13.62 -13.41
C MET A 40 11.73 14.60 -13.88
N ARG A 41 10.63 14.07 -14.41
CA ARG A 41 9.44 14.85 -14.74
C ARG A 41 8.20 14.31 -14.05
N ALA A 42 7.18 15.14 -13.92
CA ALA A 42 5.84 14.65 -13.66
C ALA A 42 4.77 15.53 -14.27
N ALA A 43 3.81 14.90 -14.95
CA ALA A 43 2.83 15.58 -15.80
C ALA A 43 3.48 16.65 -16.71
N GLY A 44 4.63 16.31 -17.30
CA GLY A 44 5.41 17.20 -18.18
C GLY A 44 6.21 18.31 -17.47
N LYS A 45 6.14 18.43 -16.13
CA LYS A 45 6.91 19.43 -15.36
C LYS A 45 8.25 18.89 -14.92
N TYR A 46 9.31 19.68 -15.06
CA TYR A 46 10.64 19.37 -14.55
C TYR A 46 10.67 19.31 -13.02
N LEU A 47 11.20 18.22 -12.47
CA LEU A 47 11.36 18.01 -11.02
C LEU A 47 12.83 18.05 -10.58
N GLY A 48 13.78 17.76 -11.47
CA GLY A 48 15.20 17.73 -11.15
C GLY A 48 16.00 16.73 -11.97
N ILE A 49 17.28 16.57 -11.63
CA ILE A 49 18.17 15.57 -12.22
C ILE A 49 18.62 14.59 -11.13
N MET A 50 18.62 13.30 -11.43
CA MET A 50 18.98 12.25 -10.49
C MET A 50 19.82 11.15 -11.16
N HIS A 51 20.71 10.48 -10.42
CA HIS A 51 21.47 9.34 -10.93
C HIS A 51 20.57 8.12 -11.19
N THR A 52 20.80 7.37 -12.27
CA THR A 52 19.88 6.36 -12.84
C THR A 52 19.23 5.42 -11.80
N PRO A 53 19.95 4.70 -10.92
CA PRO A 53 19.33 3.78 -9.97
C PRO A 53 18.38 4.46 -8.98
N ASN A 54 18.67 5.71 -8.61
CA ASN A 54 17.79 6.47 -7.72
C ASN A 54 16.58 7.02 -8.49
N ALA A 55 16.79 7.43 -9.74
CA ALA A 55 15.74 7.95 -10.62
C ALA A 55 14.68 6.89 -10.92
N ASP A 56 15.13 5.67 -11.26
CA ASP A 56 14.24 4.55 -11.54
C ASP A 56 13.45 4.15 -10.28
N LEU A 57 14.11 4.13 -9.11
CA LEU A 57 13.46 3.86 -7.83
C LEU A 57 12.42 4.95 -7.48
N ALA A 58 12.76 6.22 -7.68
CA ALA A 58 11.85 7.33 -7.41
C ALA A 58 10.64 7.30 -8.35
N ALA A 59 10.85 7.05 -9.64
CA ALA A 59 9.78 6.92 -10.63
C ALA A 59 8.80 5.80 -10.29
N ALA A 60 9.29 4.66 -9.77
CA ALA A 60 8.47 3.53 -9.38
C ALA A 60 7.77 3.69 -8.02
N ALA A 61 8.14 4.68 -7.20
CA ALA A 61 7.65 4.81 -5.83
C ALA A 61 6.13 5.08 -5.73
N PRO A 62 5.51 5.96 -6.56
CA PRO A 62 4.06 6.17 -6.53
C PRO A 62 3.28 4.89 -6.86
N ASP A 63 3.68 4.16 -7.89
CA ASP A 63 3.03 2.91 -8.30
C ASP A 63 3.16 1.83 -7.21
N LEU A 64 4.35 1.71 -6.61
CA LEU A 64 4.56 0.81 -5.48
C LEU A 64 3.68 1.20 -4.28
N ALA A 65 3.55 2.48 -3.96
CA ALA A 65 2.69 2.95 -2.88
C ALA A 65 1.21 2.63 -3.16
N GLN A 66 0.75 2.81 -4.40
CA GLN A 66 -0.61 2.47 -4.82
C GLN A 66 -0.88 0.97 -4.70
N GLU A 67 0.06 0.11 -5.10
CA GLU A 67 -0.08 -1.34 -4.95
C GLU A 67 -0.05 -1.78 -3.49
N VAL A 68 0.79 -1.17 -2.65
CA VAL A 68 0.78 -1.43 -1.20
C VAL A 68 -0.56 -1.04 -0.59
N ILE A 69 -1.14 0.11 -0.98
CA ILE A 69 -2.47 0.53 -0.52
C ILE A 69 -3.52 -0.50 -0.94
N ARG A 70 -3.52 -0.93 -2.21
CA ARG A 70 -4.47 -1.94 -2.71
C ARG A 70 -4.37 -3.25 -1.94
N LEU A 71 -3.15 -3.76 -1.71
CA LEU A 71 -2.93 -4.99 -0.94
C LEU A 71 -3.40 -4.87 0.51
N ARG A 72 -3.23 -3.70 1.14
CA ARG A 72 -3.72 -3.44 2.50
C ARG A 72 -5.25 -3.43 2.53
N GLU A 73 -5.91 -2.84 1.53
CA GLU A 73 -7.37 -2.83 1.42
C GLU A 73 -7.94 -4.24 1.23
N GLU A 74 -7.31 -5.08 0.40
CA GLU A 74 -7.68 -6.49 0.24
C GLU A 74 -7.54 -7.30 1.54
N LEU A 75 -6.45 -7.08 2.28
CA LEU A 75 -6.23 -7.73 3.58
C LEU A 75 -7.30 -7.32 4.61
N ILE A 76 -7.68 -6.03 4.66
CA ILE A 76 -8.78 -5.55 5.51
C ILE A 76 -10.10 -6.23 5.11
N GLY A 77 -10.37 -6.34 3.80
CA GLY A 77 -11.53 -7.05 3.28
C GLY A 77 -11.57 -8.51 3.75
N TRP A 78 -10.44 -9.20 3.68
CA TRP A 78 -10.34 -10.58 4.16
C TRP A 78 -10.55 -10.69 5.68
N ALA A 79 -9.94 -9.81 6.47
CA ALA A 79 -10.16 -9.78 7.92
C ALA A 79 -11.66 -9.64 8.27
N ASN A 80 -12.37 -8.74 7.59
CA ASN A 80 -13.81 -8.57 7.78
C ASN A 80 -14.62 -9.83 7.45
N ASN A 81 -14.25 -10.53 6.37
CA ASN A 81 -14.88 -11.81 6.00
C ASN A 81 -14.64 -12.90 7.05
N GLU A 82 -13.41 -13.01 7.58
CA GLU A 82 -13.07 -13.95 8.66
C GLU A 82 -13.87 -13.67 9.94
N ALA A 83 -14.03 -12.39 10.30
CA ALA A 83 -14.85 -11.99 11.45
C ALA A 83 -16.34 -12.34 11.27
N GLN A 84 -16.89 -12.14 10.07
CA GLN A 84 -18.27 -12.53 9.76
C GLN A 84 -18.47 -14.05 9.79
N ALA A 85 -17.54 -14.81 9.21
CA ALA A 85 -17.58 -16.27 9.25
C ALA A 85 -17.53 -16.78 10.70
N HIS A 86 -16.63 -16.22 11.50
CA HIS A 86 -16.53 -16.53 12.93
C HIS A 86 -17.85 -16.28 13.66
N ASN A 87 -18.44 -15.09 13.49
CA ASN A 87 -19.69 -14.72 14.15
C ASN A 87 -20.86 -15.62 13.72
N THR A 88 -20.89 -16.05 12.46
CA THR A 88 -21.90 -16.99 11.94
C THR A 88 -21.78 -18.36 12.61
N LEU A 89 -20.57 -18.89 12.71
CA LEU A 89 -20.31 -20.17 13.40
C LEU A 89 -20.66 -20.11 14.87
N VAL A 90 -20.32 -19.02 15.57
CA VAL A 90 -20.67 -18.82 16.98
C VAL A 90 -22.19 -18.82 17.18
N LYS A 91 -22.94 -18.12 16.31
CA LYS A 91 -24.42 -18.11 16.37
C LYS A 91 -25.02 -19.49 16.14
N GLN A 92 -24.49 -20.25 15.17
CA GLN A 92 -24.95 -21.63 14.89
C GLN A 92 -24.66 -22.57 16.07
N ALA A 93 -23.47 -22.49 16.65
CA ALA A 93 -23.08 -23.29 17.81
C ALA A 93 -23.97 -23.02 19.03
N GLN A 94 -24.26 -21.73 19.30
CA GLN A 94 -25.18 -21.32 20.37
C GLN A 94 -26.59 -21.88 20.16
N ALA A 95 -27.11 -21.81 18.93
CA ALA A 95 -28.43 -22.38 18.59
C ALA A 95 -28.48 -23.91 18.75
N ALA A 96 -27.35 -24.60 18.49
CA ALA A 96 -27.21 -26.04 18.64
C ALA A 96 -26.88 -26.49 20.09
N GLY A 97 -26.85 -25.57 21.07
CA GLY A 97 -26.49 -25.88 22.46
C GLY A 97 -25.02 -26.31 22.65
N SER A 98 -24.16 -26.07 21.66
CA SER A 98 -22.75 -26.45 21.68
C SER A 98 -21.91 -25.37 22.35
N ALA A 99 -21.36 -25.67 23.53
CA ALA A 99 -20.48 -24.78 24.28
C ALA A 99 -19.05 -24.87 23.73
N GLY A 100 -18.65 -23.87 22.93
CA GLY A 100 -17.25 -23.62 22.57
C GLY A 100 -16.91 -23.91 21.12
N ILE A 101 -17.03 -22.87 20.27
CA ILE A 101 -16.33 -22.85 18.98
C ILE A 101 -15.61 -21.51 18.86
N ILE A 102 -14.34 -21.48 19.27
CA ILE A 102 -13.40 -20.44 18.85
C ILE A 102 -12.04 -21.12 18.72
N THR A 103 -11.44 -21.17 17.53
CA THR A 103 -10.00 -21.43 17.43
C THR A 103 -9.37 -20.85 16.16
N THR A 104 -9.93 -21.05 14.96
CA THR A 104 -9.17 -20.72 13.73
C THR A 104 -9.45 -19.33 13.15
N HIS A 105 -10.71 -18.95 12.89
CA HIS A 105 -11.04 -17.68 12.22
C HIS A 105 -10.61 -16.44 13.01
N LYS A 106 -10.79 -16.43 14.33
CA LYS A 106 -10.31 -15.35 15.20
C LYS A 106 -8.79 -15.18 15.15
N THR A 107 -8.07 -16.30 15.03
CA THR A 107 -6.60 -16.29 14.93
C THR A 107 -6.14 -15.70 13.59
N ILE A 108 -6.82 -16.03 12.49
CA ILE A 108 -6.54 -15.45 11.16
C ILE A 108 -6.82 -13.94 11.15
N TYR A 109 -7.98 -13.51 11.66
CA TYR A 109 -8.32 -12.09 11.79
C TYR A 109 -7.24 -11.30 12.54
N ASN A 110 -6.86 -11.75 13.74
CA ASN A 110 -5.83 -11.09 14.54
C ASN A 110 -4.49 -11.06 13.81
N ARG A 111 -4.12 -12.13 13.11
CA ARG A 111 -2.86 -12.19 12.36
C ARG A 111 -2.84 -11.20 11.20
N ILE A 112 -3.96 -11.01 10.51
CA ILE A 112 -4.06 -10.00 9.44
C ILE A 112 -3.90 -8.60 10.03
N LEU A 113 -4.50 -8.30 11.19
CA LEU A 113 -4.31 -7.02 11.86
C LEU A 113 -2.85 -6.79 12.29
N GLU A 114 -2.18 -7.82 12.80
CA GLU A 114 -0.73 -7.74 13.12
C GLU A 114 0.11 -7.41 11.87
N ILE A 115 -0.20 -8.01 10.71
CA ILE A 115 0.50 -7.72 9.44
C ILE A 115 0.27 -6.27 9.01
N LEU A 116 -0.96 -5.77 9.18
CA LEU A 116 -1.31 -4.39 8.85
C LEU A 116 -0.69 -3.41 9.85
N GLY A 117 -0.37 -3.87 11.07
CA GLY A 117 0.40 -3.14 12.06
C GLY A 117 -0.32 -1.95 12.67
N ASP A 118 -1.66 -2.02 12.81
CA ASP A 118 -2.56 -1.11 13.54
C ASP A 118 -2.08 0.35 13.65
N HIS A 119 -2.64 1.28 12.88
CA HIS A 119 -3.12 2.60 13.39
C HIS A 119 -4.07 3.20 12.34
N ASP A 120 -5.27 2.65 12.20
CA ASP A 120 -6.40 3.55 12.02
C ASP A 120 -6.91 3.76 13.45
N ASP A 121 -6.73 4.99 13.95
CA ASP A 121 -7.10 5.37 15.31
C ASP A 121 -8.51 4.85 15.61
N GLN A 122 -8.63 4.16 16.75
CA GLN A 122 -9.93 3.84 17.32
C GLN A 122 -10.74 5.14 17.41
N LEU A 123 -11.89 5.16 16.72
CA LEU A 123 -12.93 6.19 16.80
C LEU A 123 -13.27 6.56 18.25
#